data_AF-A0A2K2FZT1-F1
#
_entry.id   AF-A0A2K2FZT1-F1
#
_cell.length_a   1.000
_cell.length_b   1.000
_cell.length_c   1.000
_cell.angle_alpha   90.00
_cell.angle_beta   90.00
_cell.angle_gamma   90.00
#
_symmetry.space_group_name_H-M   'P 1'
#
loop_
_entity.id
_entity.type
_entity.pdbx_description
1 polymer ?
#
loop_
_entity_poly.entity_id
_entity_poly.type
_entity_poly.pdbx_seq_one_letter_code
_entity_poly.pdbx_strand_id
1 'polypeptide(L)'
;MKRLTSIFDLFGGIRPMARALGESPSKVMAWKRAGHIPAQKQAEVLDKGLALGIALTAEHLIFPRGRPSDVATTLTATPAPVACDRQPKTQTTGAGE
;
A
#
# COMPACT_ATOMS: atom_id res chain seq x y z
N MET A 1 9.78 4.62 -22.09
CA MET A 1 9.69 3.63 -21.00
C MET A 1 10.68 3.97 -19.89
N LYS A 2 10.23 4.59 -18.80
CA LYS A 2 10.90 4.74 -17.47
C LYS A 2 9.94 5.59 -16.62
N ARG A 3 9.65 5.35 -15.34
CA ARG A 3 10.46 4.88 -14.21
C ARG A 3 9.52 4.24 -13.18
N LEU A 4 9.87 3.08 -12.65
CA LEU A 4 9.48 2.75 -11.28
C LEU A 4 10.34 3.65 -10.39
N THR A 5 9.83 4.83 -10.02
CA THR A 5 10.52 5.72 -9.07
C THR A 5 10.42 5.06 -7.70
N SER A 6 11.46 4.33 -7.33
CA SER A 6 11.53 3.73 -6.00
C SER A 6 11.47 4.84 -4.95
N ILE A 7 11.00 4.53 -3.74
CA ILE A 7 11.05 5.49 -2.64
C ILE A 7 12.46 6.06 -2.46
N PHE A 8 13.48 5.24 -2.64
CA PHE A 8 14.86 5.68 -2.56
C PHE A 8 15.20 6.73 -3.62
N ASP A 9 14.69 6.60 -4.84
CA ASP A 9 14.92 7.57 -5.91
C ASP A 9 14.15 8.88 -5.67
N LEU A 10 12.95 8.81 -5.07
CA LEU A 10 12.17 9.99 -4.67
C LEU A 10 12.89 10.85 -3.62
N PHE A 11 13.60 10.21 -2.69
CA PHE A 11 14.47 10.90 -1.74
C PHE A 11 15.79 11.39 -2.36
N GLY A 12 16.07 11.10 -3.63
CA GLY A 12 17.34 11.43 -4.29
C GLY A 12 18.47 10.42 -4.02
N GLY A 13 18.15 9.25 -3.50
CA GLY A 13 19.03 8.12 -3.27
C GLY A 13 19.10 7.67 -1.81
N ILE A 14 19.93 6.66 -1.55
CA ILE A 14 20.09 6.05 -0.22
C ILE A 14 20.68 7.04 0.80
N ARG A 15 21.71 7.80 0.40
CA ARG A 15 22.42 8.69 1.33
C ARG A 15 21.57 9.91 1.75
N PRO A 16 20.86 10.60 0.82
CA PRO A 16 19.92 11.65 1.22
C PRO A 16 18.79 11.14 2.11
N MET A 17 18.20 9.98 1.80
CA MET A 17 17.16 9.36 2.63
C MET A 17 17.68 9.06 4.04
N ALA A 18 18.85 8.44 4.15
CA ALA A 18 19.48 8.15 5.43
C ALA A 18 19.71 9.41 6.27
N ARG A 19 20.17 10.50 5.65
CA ARG A 19 20.35 11.80 6.32
C ARG A 19 19.03 12.40 6.78
N ALA A 20 17.99 12.34 5.96
CA ALA A 20 16.66 12.86 6.31
C ALA A 20 16.03 12.12 7.50
N LEU A 21 16.31 10.81 7.62
CA LEU A 21 15.81 9.93 8.67
C LEU A 21 16.74 9.83 9.89
N GLY A 22 17.92 10.43 9.85
CA GLY A 22 18.94 10.25 10.91
C GLY A 22 19.42 8.81 11.07
N GLU A 23 19.31 7.99 10.03
CA GLU A 23 19.68 6.57 10.04
C GLU A 23 20.98 6.31 9.29
N SER A 24 21.59 5.14 9.50
CA SER A 24 22.81 4.79 8.77
C SER A 24 22.50 4.41 7.31
N PRO A 25 23.35 4.81 6.34
CA PRO A 25 23.17 4.41 4.94
C PRO A 25 23.11 2.90 4.73
N SER A 26 23.85 2.14 5.54
CA SER A 26 23.83 0.66 5.51
C SER A 26 22.47 0.09 5.90
N LYS A 27 21.79 0.71 6.87
CA LYS A 27 20.45 0.28 7.31
C LYS A 27 19.40 0.57 6.24
N VAL A 28 19.46 1.75 5.61
CA VAL A 28 18.60 2.08 4.46
C VAL A 28 18.88 1.16 3.26
N MET A 29 20.15 0.81 3.02
CA MET A 29 20.53 -0.18 2.01
C MET A 29 19.97 -1.57 2.33
N ALA A 30 19.99 -1.98 3.61
CA ALA A 30 19.39 -3.23 4.05
C ALA A 30 17.88 -3.27 3.77
N TRP A 31 17.16 -2.17 3.99
CA TRP A 31 15.74 -2.05 3.63
C TRP A 31 15.51 -2.16 2.12
N LYS A 32 16.35 -1.49 1.31
CA LYS A 32 16.29 -1.62 -0.15
C LYS A 32 16.50 -3.07 -0.62
N ARG A 33 17.44 -3.78 0.01
CA ARG A 33 17.73 -5.19 -0.28
C ARG A 33 16.61 -6.11 0.19
N ALA A 34 16.05 -5.87 1.36
CA ALA A 34 14.91 -6.60 1.93
C ALA A 34 13.60 -6.32 1.18
N GLY A 35 13.53 -5.23 0.41
CA GLY A 35 12.37 -4.87 -0.40
C GLY A 35 11.20 -4.31 0.39
N HIS A 36 11.38 -3.99 1.67
CA HIS A 36 10.37 -3.38 2.54
C HIS A 36 11.03 -2.47 3.58
N ILE A 37 10.27 -1.51 4.09
CA ILE A 37 10.67 -0.66 5.22
C ILE A 37 10.02 -1.22 6.48
N PRO A 38 10.76 -1.36 7.61
CA PRO A 38 10.20 -1.83 8.87
C PRO A 38 8.99 -1.00 9.30
N ALA A 39 7.92 -1.65 9.78
CA ALA A 39 6.66 -1.00 10.14
C ALA A 39 6.85 0.17 11.12
N GLN A 40 7.72 -0.01 12.12
CA GLN A 40 8.05 1.02 13.11
C GLN A 40 8.64 2.31 12.49
N LYS A 41 9.22 2.22 11.29
CA LYS A 41 9.85 3.34 10.58
C LYS A 41 9.00 3.91 9.46
N GLN A 42 7.90 3.27 9.09
CA GLN A 42 7.04 3.72 7.98
C GLN A 42 6.41 5.09 8.26
N ALA A 43 5.92 5.32 9.48
CA ALA A 43 5.36 6.62 9.88
C ALA A 43 6.40 7.74 9.78
N GLU A 44 7.60 7.52 10.34
CA GLU A 44 8.70 8.48 10.29
C GLU A 44 9.11 8.82 8.85
N VAL A 45 9.17 7.82 7.96
CA VAL A 45 9.49 8.03 6.55
C VAL A 45 8.41 8.86 5.86
N LEU A 46 7.13 8.64 6.16
CA LEU A 46 6.02 9.41 5.61
C LEU A 46 6.09 10.87 6.05
N ASP A 47 6.29 11.11 7.35
CA ASP A 47 6.40 12.46 7.91
C ASP A 47 7.57 13.24 7.30
N LYS A 48 8.73 12.59 7.14
CA LYS A 48 9.89 13.21 6.48
C LYS A 48 9.67 13.45 5.00
N GLY A 49 9.02 12.52 4.31
CA GLY A 49 8.65 12.70 2.90
C GLY A 49 7.76 13.93 2.71
N LEU A 50 6.74 14.07 3.55
CA LEU A 50 5.83 15.22 3.56
C LEU A 50 6.59 16.53 3.86
N ALA A 51 7.44 16.53 4.90
CA ALA A 51 8.23 17.69 5.28
C ALA A 51 9.21 18.16 4.18
N LEU A 52 9.68 17.24 3.34
CA LEU A 52 10.55 17.53 2.20
C LEU A 52 9.78 17.89 0.92
N GLY A 53 8.44 17.90 0.95
CA GLY A 53 7.60 18.15 -0.23
C GLY A 53 7.66 17.03 -1.27
N ILE A 54 8.08 15.82 -0.86
CA ILE A 54 8.11 14.65 -1.73
C ILE A 54 6.69 14.08 -1.77
N ALA A 55 6.14 13.86 -2.96
CA ALA A 55 4.83 13.24 -3.17
C ALA A 55 4.87 11.73 -2.84
N LEU A 56 5.11 11.41 -1.57
CA LEU A 56 5.22 10.06 -1.06
C LEU A 56 3.84 9.54 -0.66
N THR A 57 3.47 8.36 -1.16
CA THR A 57 2.21 7.69 -0.82
C THR A 57 2.46 6.38 -0.10
N ALA A 58 1.44 5.84 0.59
CA ALA A 58 1.50 4.54 1.24
C ALA A 58 1.97 3.42 0.29
N GLU A 59 1.61 3.52 -0.99
CA GLU A 59 2.04 2.62 -2.07
C GLU A 59 3.57 2.48 -2.13
N HIS A 60 4.30 3.58 -1.94
CA HIS A 60 5.77 3.60 -2.00
C HIS A 60 6.42 2.98 -0.75
N LEU A 61 5.69 2.94 0.38
CA LEU A 61 6.17 2.32 1.62
C LEU A 61 5.95 0.82 1.61
N ILE A 62 4.78 0.39 1.12
CA ILE A 62 4.38 -1.02 1.02
C ILE A 62 5.10 -1.70 -0.15
N PHE A 63 5.24 -1.00 -1.28
CA PHE A 63 5.91 -1.48 -2.48
C PHE A 63 7.08 -0.56 -2.86
N PRO A 64 8.18 -0.54 -2.08
CA PRO A 64 9.30 0.38 -2.31
C PRO A 64 10.06 0.12 -3.62
N ARG A 65 9.86 -1.04 -4.26
CA ARG A 65 10.38 -1.36 -5.60
C ARG A 65 9.36 -1.13 -6.72
N GLY A 66 8.19 -0.59 -6.40
CA GLY A 66 7.02 -0.48 -7.27
C GLY A 66 6.09 -1.68 -7.12
N ARG A 67 4.79 -1.43 -7.28
CA ARG A 67 3.79 -2.50 -7.48
C ARG A 67 4.05 -3.13 -8.86
N PRO A 68 4.00 -4.47 -9.03
CA PRO A 68 3.80 -5.04 -10.36
C PRO A 68 2.52 -4.41 -10.94
N SER A 69 2.68 -3.61 -12.00
CA SER A 69 1.64 -2.77 -12.61
C SER A 69 0.48 -3.58 -13.21
N ASP A 70 0.58 -4.90 -13.18
CA ASP A 70 -0.24 -5.86 -13.88
C ASP A 70 -1.50 -6.27 -13.09
N VAL A 71 -1.62 -5.89 -11.83
CA VAL A 71 -2.81 -6.21 -11.00
C VAL A 71 -3.82 -5.06 -10.86
N ALA A 72 -3.51 -3.85 -11.36
CA ALA A 72 -4.41 -2.70 -11.21
C ALA A 72 -5.58 -2.67 -12.23
N THR A 73 -5.48 -3.42 -13.33
CA THR A 73 -6.50 -3.38 -14.40
C THR A 73 -7.66 -4.37 -14.17
N THR A 74 -7.53 -5.35 -13.27
CA THR A 74 -8.54 -6.41 -13.11
C THR A 74 -9.52 -6.19 -11.95
N LEU A 75 -9.54 -5.01 -11.35
CA LEU A 75 -10.50 -4.65 -10.29
C LEU A 75 -11.70 -3.82 -10.80
N THR A 76 -11.97 -3.84 -12.10
CA THR A 76 -13.30 -3.48 -12.64
C THR A 76 -14.27 -4.65 -12.54
N ALA A 77 -14.25 -5.39 -11.43
CA ALA A 77 -15.37 -6.23 -11.07
C ALA A 77 -16.35 -5.34 -10.31
N THR A 78 -17.29 -4.72 -11.03
CA THR A 78 -18.60 -4.45 -10.44
C THR A 78 -19.02 -5.75 -9.76
N PRO A 79 -19.22 -5.80 -8.43
CA PRO A 79 -19.77 -7.00 -7.84
C PRO A 79 -21.12 -7.19 -8.51
N ALA A 80 -21.26 -8.28 -9.28
CA ALA A 80 -22.57 -8.74 -9.70
C ALA A 80 -23.43 -8.75 -8.43
N PRO A 81 -24.68 -8.24 -8.47
CA PRO A 81 -25.53 -8.25 -7.30
C PRO A 81 -25.56 -9.67 -6.79
N VAL A 82 -25.00 -9.87 -5.60
CA VAL A 82 -25.07 -11.14 -4.89
C VAL A 82 -26.54 -11.36 -4.60
N ALA A 83 -27.19 -12.18 -5.43
CA ALA A 83 -28.50 -12.71 -5.13
C ALA A 83 -28.30 -13.63 -3.92
N CYS A 84 -28.54 -13.09 -2.73
CA CYS A 84 -28.74 -13.93 -1.56
C CYS A 84 -29.89 -14.87 -1.92
N ASP A 85 -29.61 -16.16 -2.05
CA ASP A 85 -30.61 -17.23 -2.09
C ASP A 85 -31.21 -17.36 -0.68
N ARG A 86 -31.85 -16.28 -0.21
CA ARG A 86 -32.67 -16.29 0.98
C ARG A 86 -34.00 -16.84 0.51
N GLN A 87 -34.13 -18.17 0.53
CA GLN A 87 -35.43 -18.80 0.41
C GLN A 87 -36.39 -18.10 1.39
N PRO A 88 -37.50 -17.52 0.92
CA PRO A 88 -38.56 -17.12 1.81
C PRO A 88 -39.09 -18.41 2.44
N LYS A 89 -38.69 -18.70 3.68
CA LYS A 89 -39.43 -19.65 4.50
C LYS A 89 -40.84 -19.07 4.61
N THR A 90 -41.77 -19.64 3.85
CA THR A 90 -43.20 -19.38 3.98
C THR A 90 -43.55 -19.61 5.43
N GLN A 91 -43.68 -18.54 6.21
CA GLN A 91 -44.21 -18.63 7.56
C GLN A 91 -45.69 -18.89 7.36
N THR A 92 -46.10 -20.15 7.47
CA THR A 92 -47.51 -20.51 7.55
C THR A 92 -48.06 -19.87 8.82
N THR A 93 -48.78 -18.77 8.65
CA THR A 93 -49.66 -18.20 9.67
C THR A 93 -50.72 -19.24 9.97
N GLY A 94 -50.54 -19.99 11.05
CA GLY A 94 -51.61 -20.76 11.68
C GLY A 94 -52.56 -19.79 12.36
N ALA A 95 -53.76 -19.65 11.79
CA ALA A 95 -54.90 -18.97 12.39
C ALA A 95 -55.88 -20.02 12.93
N GLY A 96 -56.33 -19.84 14.18
CA GLY A 96 -57.44 -20.58 14.82
C GLY A 96 -57.09 -22.01 15.22
N GLU A 97 -57.45 -22.51 16.40
CA GLU A 97 -58.70 -22.32 17.14
C GLU A 97 -58.49 -22.37 18.66
#